data_AF-A0A1I7ZW92-F1
#
_entry.id   AF-A0A1I7ZW92-F1
#
_cell.length_a   1.000
_cell.length_b   1.000
_cell.length_c   1.000
_cell.angle_alpha   90.00
_cell.angle_beta   90.00
_cell.angle_gamma   90.00
#
_symmetry.space_group_name_H-M   'P 1'
#
loop_
_entity.id
_entity.type
_entity.pdbx_description
1 polymer ?
#
loop_
_entity_poly.entity_id
_entity_poly.type
_entity_poly.pdbx_seq_one_letter_code
_entity_poly.pdbx_strand_id
1 'polypeptide(L)'
;MTILREKKDMLITVLQAFCHDPLLEWGIERSQQHRQSLTKGSAVNQVKPADEVVFMVEERLIGKIVSPKVFKSRLTNVPMTIQGQVAKLIDIAKDERKLALMYVGWAPHF
;
A
#
# COMPACT_ATOMS: atom_id res chain seq x y z
N MET A 1 -5.65 0.27 16.13
CA MET A 1 -4.43 -0.53 15.87
C MET A 1 -4.27 -1.70 16.83
N THR A 2 -4.67 -1.61 18.10
CA THR A 2 -4.60 -2.73 19.06
C THR A 2 -5.35 -3.98 18.60
N ILE A 3 -6.66 -3.87 18.36
CA ILE A 3 -7.50 -5.00 17.90
C ILE A 3 -7.01 -5.55 16.55
N LEU A 4 -6.56 -4.67 15.64
CA LEU A 4 -6.04 -5.06 14.34
C LEU A 4 -4.77 -5.93 14.44
N ARG A 5 -3.90 -5.65 15.43
CA ARG A 5 -2.72 -6.49 15.71
C ARG A 5 -3.10 -7.78 16.41
N GLU A 6 -4.06 -7.74 17.35
CA GLU A 6 -4.55 -8.93 18.07
C GLU A 6 -5.24 -9.93 17.15
N LYS A 7 -5.97 -9.45 16.12
CA LYS A 7 -6.70 -10.28 15.16
C LYS A 7 -6.01 -10.36 13.80
N LYS A 8 -4.67 -10.22 13.75
CA LYS A 8 -3.93 -10.15 12.49
C LYS A 8 -4.15 -11.38 11.60
N ASP A 9 -4.18 -12.58 12.18
CA ASP A 9 -4.22 -13.82 11.39
C ASP A 9 -5.55 -13.93 10.63
N MET A 10 -6.66 -13.63 11.30
CA MET A 10 -7.99 -13.56 10.68
C MET A 10 -8.02 -12.53 9.54
N LEU A 11 -7.45 -11.35 9.75
CA LEU A 11 -7.42 -10.29 8.75
C LEU A 11 -6.58 -10.69 7.53
N ILE A 12 -5.43 -11.33 7.75
CA ILE A 12 -4.56 -11.83 6.67
C ILE A 12 -5.26 -12.92 5.86
N THR A 13 -5.98 -13.85 6.50
CA THR A 13 -6.75 -14.88 5.78
C THR A 13 -7.80 -14.26 4.87
N VAL A 14 -8.54 -13.25 5.35
CA VAL A 14 -9.53 -12.54 4.53
C VAL A 14 -8.87 -11.79 3.38
N LEU A 15 -7.72 -11.15 3.63
CA LEU A 15 -6.96 -10.43 2.60
C LEU A 15 -6.39 -11.37 1.53
N GLN A 16 -5.94 -12.57 1.89
CA GLN A 16 -5.51 -13.57 0.92
C GLN A 16 -6.66 -13.92 -0.01
N ALA A 17 -7.83 -14.26 0.52
CA ALA A 17 -9.00 -14.55 -0.32
C ALA A 17 -9.35 -13.37 -1.25
N PHE A 18 -9.27 -12.13 -0.75
CA PHE A 18 -9.57 -10.92 -1.52
C PHE A 18 -8.53 -10.64 -2.62
N CYS A 19 -7.24 -10.77 -2.33
CA CYS A 19 -6.17 -10.49 -3.29
C CYS A 19 -6.03 -11.55 -4.37
N HIS A 20 -6.46 -12.79 -4.11
CA HIS A 20 -6.44 -13.89 -5.07
C HIS A 20 -7.79 -14.09 -5.79
N ASP A 21 -8.78 -13.21 -5.57
CA ASP A 21 -10.07 -13.28 -6.26
C ASP A 21 -9.90 -12.92 -7.75
N PRO A 22 -10.14 -13.86 -8.68
CA PRO A 22 -9.95 -13.64 -10.12
C PRO A 22 -10.96 -12.65 -10.73
N LEU A 23 -12.06 -12.32 -10.04
CA LEU A 23 -13.04 -11.34 -10.48
C LEU A 23 -12.68 -9.92 -10.05
N LEU A 24 -11.68 -9.77 -9.17
CA LEU A 24 -11.28 -8.49 -8.62
C LEU A 24 -10.29 -7.81 -9.56
N GLU A 25 -10.83 -7.01 -10.48
CA GLU A 25 -10.02 -6.19 -11.37
C GLU A 25 -9.35 -5.05 -10.59
N TRP A 26 -8.10 -5.25 -10.15
CA TRP A 26 -7.22 -4.14 -9.78
C TRP A 26 -6.88 -3.36 -11.05
N GLY A 27 -7.77 -2.44 -11.41
CA GLY A 27 -7.85 -1.83 -12.72
C GLY A 27 -6.54 -1.27 -13.26
N ILE A 28 -5.86 -2.05 -14.11
CA ILE A 28 -4.97 -1.55 -15.18
C ILE A 28 -5.23 -2.32 -16.50
N GLU A 29 -6.24 -3.19 -16.61
CA GLU A 29 -6.40 -3.98 -17.84
C GLU A 29 -7.11 -3.23 -18.98
N ARG A 30 -8.21 -2.52 -18.73
CA ARG A 30 -9.06 -2.06 -19.86
C ARG A 30 -8.50 -0.87 -20.66
N SER A 31 -7.75 0.04 -20.05
CA SER A 31 -7.26 1.25 -20.72
C SER A 31 -5.80 1.18 -21.20
N GLN A 32 -5.03 0.18 -20.74
CA GLN A 32 -3.63 0.01 -21.14
C GLN A 32 -3.40 -1.15 -22.12
N GLN A 33 -4.26 -2.19 -22.15
CA GLN A 33 -4.15 -3.24 -23.17
C GLN A 33 -4.29 -2.70 -24.60
N HIS A 34 -5.15 -1.69 -24.82
CA HIS A 34 -5.29 -1.05 -26.14
C HIS A 34 -4.05 -0.23 -26.55
N ARG A 35 -3.29 0.31 -25.57
CA ARG A 35 -2.07 1.09 -25.83
C ARG A 35 -0.82 0.21 -25.99
N GLN A 36 -0.77 -0.95 -25.34
CA GLN A 36 0.39 -1.86 -25.40
C GLN A 36 0.40 -2.77 -26.64
N SER A 37 -0.74 -2.99 -27.31
CA SER A 37 -0.77 -3.72 -28.57
C SER A 37 -0.03 -3.00 -29.72
N LEU A 38 0.23 -1.70 -29.60
CA LEU A 38 0.83 -0.88 -30.66
C LEU A 38 2.35 -0.70 -30.52
N THR A 39 2.94 -1.00 -29.37
CA THR A 39 4.37 -0.78 -29.12
C THR A 39 5.01 -2.05 -28.58
N LYS A 40 5.59 -2.83 -29.50
CA LYS A 40 6.50 -3.93 -29.18
C LYS A 40 7.60 -3.46 -28.23
N GLY A 41 7.80 -4.23 -27.15
CA GLY A 41 9.03 -4.22 -26.38
C GLY A 41 8.93 -3.51 -25.03
N SER A 42 8.82 -4.33 -23.98
CA SER A 42 9.31 -4.01 -22.63
C SER A 42 8.48 -3.04 -21.79
N ALA A 43 7.48 -3.58 -21.09
CA ALA A 43 7.38 -3.48 -19.63
C ALA A 43 6.27 -4.41 -19.16
N VAL A 44 6.66 -5.50 -18.49
CA VAL A 44 5.78 -6.23 -17.57
C VAL A 44 5.21 -5.19 -16.62
N ASN A 45 3.96 -4.78 -16.82
CA ASN A 45 3.24 -3.94 -15.87
C ASN A 45 2.98 -4.81 -14.65
N GLN A 46 3.89 -4.73 -13.68
CA GLN A 46 3.90 -5.49 -12.45
C GLN A 46 2.70 -5.06 -11.60
N VAL A 47 1.54 -5.68 -11.84
CA VAL A 47 0.65 -5.99 -10.72
C VAL A 47 1.54 -6.76 -9.75
N LYS A 48 1.81 -6.15 -8.59
CA LYS A 48 2.59 -6.82 -7.55
C LYS A 48 1.89 -8.16 -7.27
N PRO A 49 2.62 -9.28 -7.20
CA PRO A 49 2.03 -10.56 -6.83
C PRO A 49 1.18 -10.37 -5.57
N ALA A 50 0.00 -10.98 -5.53
CA ALA A 50 -0.91 -10.90 -4.39
C ALA A 50 -0.19 -11.15 -3.05
N ASP A 51 0.75 -12.10 -3.04
CA ASP A 51 1.60 -12.42 -1.90
C ASP A 51 2.45 -11.23 -1.41
N GLU A 52 3.01 -10.42 -2.31
CA GLU A 52 3.79 -9.24 -1.95
C GLU A 52 2.90 -8.18 -1.29
N VAL A 53 1.67 -8.02 -1.78
CA VAL A 53 0.70 -7.08 -1.20
C VAL A 53 0.29 -7.53 0.20
N VAL A 54 -0.01 -8.82 0.37
CA VAL A 54 -0.36 -9.40 1.68
C VAL A 54 0.80 -9.21 2.67
N PHE A 55 2.04 -9.50 2.24
CA PHE A 55 3.23 -9.27 3.07
C PHE A 55 3.40 -7.79 3.47
N MET A 56 3.20 -6.86 2.53
CA MET A 56 3.27 -5.43 2.82
C MET A 56 2.21 -4.99 3.84
N VAL A 57 1.01 -5.57 3.79
CA VAL A 57 -0.04 -5.28 4.77
C VAL A 57 0.32 -5.86 6.14
N GLU A 58 0.88 -7.07 6.19
CA GLU A 58 1.34 -7.67 7.46
C GLU A 58 2.39 -6.81 8.15
N GLU A 59 3.40 -6.34 7.40
CA GLU A 59 4.46 -5.47 7.92
C GLU A 59 3.87 -4.15 8.48
N ARG A 60 2.84 -3.60 7.83
CA ARG A 60 2.14 -2.40 8.31
C ARG A 60 1.33 -2.67 9.58
N LEU A 61 0.71 -3.83 9.71
CA LEU A 61 -0.05 -4.20 10.91
C LEU A 61 0.87 -4.23 12.13
N ILE A 62 2.08 -4.79 12.01
CA ILE A 62 3.04 -4.88 13.12
C ILE A 62 3.77 -3.54 13.42
N GLY A 63 3.46 -2.48 12.68
CA GLY A 63 3.97 -1.14 12.96
C GLY A 63 5.20 -0.74 12.16
N LYS A 64 5.51 -1.42 11.07
CA LYS A 64 6.53 -0.96 10.11
C LYS A 64 5.86 -0.08 9.07
N ILE A 65 6.23 1.20 9.04
CA ILE A 65 5.70 2.15 8.05
C ILE A 65 6.49 2.00 6.75
N VAL A 66 6.13 0.98 5.97
CA VAL A 66 6.72 0.72 4.65
C VAL A 66 6.01 1.54 3.56
N SER A 67 6.73 2.54 3.05
CA SER A 67 6.41 3.18 1.76
C SER A 67 7.21 2.48 0.64
N PRO A 68 6.69 2.39 -0.60
CA PRO A 68 7.45 1.82 -1.72
C PRO A 68 8.80 2.51 -1.97
N LYS A 69 8.91 3.81 -1.63
CA LYS A 69 10.19 4.56 -1.67
C LYS A 69 11.06 4.30 -0.44
N VAL A 70 10.44 3.99 0.71
CA VAL A 70 11.09 3.77 2.02
C VAL A 70 11.62 2.35 2.19
N PHE A 71 11.16 1.38 1.39
CA PHE A 71 11.69 0.00 1.36
C PHE A 71 13.20 -0.08 1.08
N LYS A 72 13.80 0.97 0.51
CA LYS A 72 15.25 1.05 0.26
C LYS A 72 16.09 1.40 1.50
N SER A 73 15.49 1.96 2.55
CA SER A 73 16.21 2.35 3.77
C SER A 73 15.99 1.35 4.90
N ARG A 74 16.93 0.42 5.08
CA ARG A 74 16.92 -0.62 6.14
C ARG A 74 16.76 -0.07 7.56
N LEU A 75 17.08 1.19 7.80
CA LEU A 75 17.05 1.83 9.12
C LEU A 75 15.62 2.12 9.63
N THR A 76 14.60 2.04 8.77
CA THR A 76 13.19 2.37 9.13
C THR A 76 12.30 1.16 9.41
N ASN A 77 12.86 -0.05 9.41
CA ASN A 77 12.11 -1.31 9.53
C ASN A 77 11.88 -1.81 10.97
N VAL A 78 12.14 -0.98 11.98
CA VAL A 78 11.86 -1.36 13.38
C VAL A 78 10.35 -1.22 13.64
N PRO A 79 9.67 -2.26 14.19
CA PRO A 79 8.25 -2.18 14.49
C PRO A 79 8.00 -1.13 15.58
N MET A 80 7.14 -0.17 15.28
CA MET A 80 6.74 0.87 16.24
C MET A 80 5.72 0.34 17.25
N THR A 81 5.72 0.94 18.45
CA THR A 81 4.61 0.78 19.40
C THR A 81 3.30 1.22 18.76
N ILE A 82 2.16 0.79 19.30
CA ILE A 82 0.84 1.15 18.76
C ILE A 82 0.68 2.68 18.74
N GLN A 83 0.99 3.33 19.87
CA GLN A 83 0.92 4.78 20.03
C GLN A 83 1.89 5.49 19.09
N GLY A 84 3.13 4.98 18.98
CA GLY A 84 4.14 5.55 18.09
C GLY A 84 3.75 5.44 16.61
N GLN A 85 3.22 4.30 16.19
CA GLN A 85 2.71 4.11 14.83
C GLN A 85 1.58 5.11 14.52
N VAL A 86 0.60 5.24 15.42
CA VAL A 86 -0.54 6.15 15.25
C VAL A 86 -0.06 7.59 15.17
N ALA A 87 0.77 8.03 16.12
CA ALA A 87 1.34 9.38 16.12
C ALA A 87 2.10 9.68 14.82
N LYS A 88 2.95 8.75 14.38
CA LYS A 88 3.73 8.92 13.14
C LYS A 88 2.84 8.99 11.90
N LEU A 89 1.78 8.21 11.83
CA LEU A 89 0.83 8.28 10.71
C LEU A 89 0.08 9.62 10.70
N ILE A 90 -0.29 10.14 11.87
CA ILE A 90 -0.88 11.48 12.00
C ILE A 90 0.11 12.54 11.50
N ASP A 91 1.37 12.49 11.93
CA ASP A 91 2.40 13.44 11.47
C ASP A 91 2.60 13.40 9.96
N ILE A 92 2.58 12.19 9.37
CA ILE A 92 2.71 12.03 7.92
C ILE A 92 1.50 12.63 7.19
N ALA A 93 0.29 12.43 7.71
CA ALA A 93 -0.95 12.93 7.11
C ALA A 93 -1.10 14.46 7.25
N LYS A 94 -0.50 15.07 8.27
CA LYS A 94 -0.53 16.52 8.51
C LYS A 94 0.61 17.29 7.85
N ASP A 95 1.56 16.60 7.19
CA ASP A 95 2.70 17.24 6.55
C ASP A 95 2.25 18.07 5.33
N GLU A 96 2.29 19.39 5.47
CA GLU A 96 1.89 20.36 4.43
C GLU A 96 2.58 20.09 3.08
N ARG A 97 3.86 19.65 3.09
CA ARG A 97 4.60 19.36 1.86
C ARG A 97 4.02 18.14 1.16
N LYS A 98 3.53 17.15 1.89
CA LYS A 98 2.87 15.98 1.31
C LYS A 98 1.44 16.29 0.89
N LEU A 99 0.72 17.09 1.66
CA LEU A 99 -0.63 17.56 1.31
C LEU A 99 -0.61 18.37 0.01
N ALA A 100 0.38 19.25 -0.18
CA ALA A 100 0.56 20.01 -1.42
C ALA A 100 0.83 19.14 -2.66
N LEU A 101 1.28 17.89 -2.48
CA LEU A 101 1.52 16.93 -3.55
C LEU A 101 0.31 16.04 -3.86
N MET A 102 -0.77 16.14 -3.08
CA MET A 102 -1.99 15.35 -3.34
C MET A 102 -2.70 15.84 -4.60
N TYR A 103 -3.42 14.92 -5.25
CA TYR A 103 -4.25 15.27 -6.39
C TYR A 103 -5.31 16.30 -5.98
N VAL A 104 -5.41 17.40 -6.74
CA VAL A 104 -6.24 18.57 -6.40
C VAL A 104 -7.71 18.22 -6.13
N GLY A 105 -8.27 17.19 -6.78
CA GLY A 105 -9.66 16.75 -6.56
C GLY A 105 -9.93 16.16 -5.17
N TRP A 106 -8.89 15.78 -4.41
CA TRP A 106 -9.03 15.40 -2.99
C TRP A 106 -9.14 16.60 -2.07
N ALA A 107 -8.97 17.82 -2.60
CA ALA A 107 -9.13 19.08 -1.90
C ALA A 107 -8.34 19.15 -0.55
N PRO A 108 -7.02 18.90 -0.56
CA PRO A 108 -6.19 18.75 0.66
C PRO A 108 -6.00 20.03 1.48
N HIS A 109 -6.53 21.16 1.02
CA HIS A 109 -6.41 22.49 1.63
C HIS A 109 -7.63 22.89 2.47
N PHE A 110 -8.67 22.05 2.52
CA PHE A 110 -9.87 22.24 3.33
C PHE A 110 -9.82 21.45 4.64
#